data_AF-A0A9P8JMZ0-F1
#
_entry.id   AF-A0A9P8JMZ0-F1
#
_cell.length_a   1.000
_cell.length_b   1.000
_cell.length_c   1.000
_cell.angle_alpha   90.00
_cell.angle_beta   90.00
_cell.angle_gamma   90.00
#
_symmetry.space_group_name_H-M   'P 1'
#
loop_
_entity.id
_entity.type
_entity.pdbx_description
1 polymer ?
#
loop_
_entity_poly.entity_id
_entity_poly.type
_entity_poly.pdbx_seq_one_letter_code
_entity_poly.pdbx_strand_id
1 'polypeptide(L)'
;TLPQLKNLDLSNNAFKDLAALEAWRRKFPKLDHLIVSGNPLEQGEPDYATKFMAWYPKLRLLNTVQVRSDQDAESGRQVADIPFPIKGPNFQDEGQIAENFLRTFFAGYDTDRATLAQHYYDEQSDFSFAVNTAAPRDPTRSHETAPQEWDAYIKRSRNLKKITQLPARQSRLCRGAQAIHESWSTLPATRHPDLATQPQKWLIECQSQPGIPDPTGASPVGVDGFLITVHGEFDEIDVSGQVKKTRSFDRTFILGPGGPTGVRVVNDMLTIRAYGGFAAFEPDHNEPQVPAEAGVPVLPPGLTPEIAEQMVLELQKQTSMTVQYAKDCLEQVQWDFDRAMQAFAAVRANLPADAFVQAA
;
A
#
# COMPACT_ATOMS: atom_id res chain seq x y z
N THR A 1 -17.82 -26.82 4.19
CA THR A 1 -16.36 -26.94 3.96
C THR A 1 -15.63 -26.66 5.26
N LEU A 2 -14.42 -27.17 5.44
CA LEU A 2 -13.59 -26.92 6.62
C LEU A 2 -12.46 -25.93 6.27
N PRO A 3 -12.71 -24.60 6.23
CA PRO A 3 -11.73 -23.63 5.73
C PRO A 3 -10.50 -23.47 6.63
N GLN A 4 -10.59 -23.91 7.89
CA GLN A 4 -9.50 -23.85 8.87
C GLN A 4 -8.73 -25.19 8.99
N LEU A 5 -9.06 -26.19 8.18
CA LEU A 5 -8.38 -27.49 8.21
C LEU A 5 -6.90 -27.30 7.82
N LYS A 6 -6.00 -27.76 8.70
CA LYS A 6 -4.56 -27.73 8.49
C LYS A 6 -3.98 -29.09 8.08
N ASN A 7 -4.50 -30.18 8.64
CA ASN A 7 -3.97 -31.52 8.41
C ASN A 7 -5.07 -32.40 7.84
N LEU A 8 -4.76 -33.14 6.78
CA LEU A 8 -5.68 -34.06 6.13
C LEU A 8 -4.96 -35.36 5.79
N ASP A 9 -5.43 -36.47 6.35
CA ASP A 9 -4.94 -37.81 6.06
C ASP A 9 -5.96 -38.56 5.18
N LEU A 10 -5.50 -38.93 3.99
CA LEU A 10 -6.21 -39.71 2.98
C LEU A 10 -5.44 -40.99 2.65
N SER A 11 -4.50 -41.43 3.50
CA SER A 11 -3.70 -42.62 3.27
C SER A 11 -4.56 -43.89 3.14
N ASN A 12 -4.02 -44.87 2.40
CA ASN A 12 -4.59 -46.20 2.24
C ASN A 12 -6.03 -46.20 1.69
N ASN A 13 -6.32 -45.29 0.76
CA ASN A 13 -7.56 -45.26 0.00
C ASN A 13 -7.36 -45.81 -1.43
N ALA A 14 -8.41 -45.72 -2.24
CA ALA A 14 -8.42 -46.20 -3.63
C ALA A 14 -8.40 -45.07 -4.67
N PHE A 15 -7.82 -43.91 -4.35
CA PHE A 15 -7.72 -42.79 -5.27
C PHE A 15 -6.77 -43.14 -6.42
N LYS A 16 -7.32 -43.28 -7.64
CA LYS A 16 -6.57 -43.68 -8.84
C LYS A 16 -5.77 -42.54 -9.46
N ASP A 17 -6.36 -41.36 -9.45
CA ASP A 17 -5.86 -40.16 -10.10
C ASP A 17 -6.34 -38.91 -9.33
N LEU A 18 -5.89 -37.74 -9.78
CA LEU A 18 -6.28 -36.47 -9.18
C LEU A 18 -7.71 -36.05 -9.50
N ALA A 19 -8.34 -36.61 -10.54
CA ALA A 19 -9.72 -36.27 -10.88
C ALA A 19 -10.68 -36.64 -9.73
N ALA A 20 -10.38 -37.71 -8.99
CA ALA A 20 -11.12 -38.09 -7.79
C ALA A 20 -11.10 -37.02 -6.67
N LEU A 21 -10.11 -36.11 -6.69
CA LEU A 21 -9.92 -35.05 -5.70
C LEU A 21 -10.20 -33.64 -6.26
N GLU A 22 -10.60 -33.51 -7.52
CA GLU A 22 -10.77 -32.21 -8.21
C GLU A 22 -11.79 -31.31 -7.50
N ALA A 23 -12.84 -31.89 -6.91
CA ALA A 23 -13.83 -31.15 -6.12
C ALA A 23 -13.21 -30.40 -4.92
N TRP A 24 -12.02 -30.83 -4.46
CA TRP A 24 -11.27 -30.24 -3.36
C TRP A 24 -10.11 -29.36 -3.80
N ARG A 25 -9.88 -29.20 -5.11
CA ARG A 25 -8.79 -28.39 -5.68
C ARG A 25 -8.75 -26.96 -5.15
N ARG A 26 -9.90 -26.35 -4.91
CA ARG A 26 -10.04 -24.97 -4.39
C ARG A 26 -10.56 -24.92 -2.96
N LYS A 27 -10.38 -26.01 -2.20
CA LYS A 27 -10.78 -26.12 -0.79
C LYS A 27 -9.53 -26.14 0.09
N PHE A 28 -9.73 -26.05 1.40
CA PHE A 28 -8.64 -26.12 2.40
C PHE A 28 -7.53 -25.08 2.16
N PRO A 29 -7.85 -23.77 2.14
CA PRO A 29 -6.87 -22.71 1.85
C PRO A 29 -5.72 -22.64 2.88
N LYS A 30 -5.88 -23.28 4.05
CA LYS A 30 -4.90 -23.37 5.13
C LYS A 30 -4.29 -24.77 5.30
N LEU A 31 -4.48 -25.66 4.32
CA LEU A 31 -3.91 -27.01 4.38
C LEU A 31 -2.39 -26.93 4.41
N ASP A 32 -1.82 -27.51 5.44
CA ASP A 32 -0.43 -27.48 5.84
C ASP A 32 0.23 -28.86 5.64
N HIS A 33 -0.50 -29.92 5.96
CA HIS A 33 -0.07 -31.30 5.82
C HIS A 33 -1.14 -32.14 5.12
N LEU A 34 -0.74 -32.82 4.04
CA LEU A 34 -1.58 -33.77 3.31
C LEU A 34 -0.89 -35.13 3.25
N ILE A 35 -1.57 -36.20 3.64
CA ILE A 35 -1.07 -37.58 3.50
C ILE A 35 -1.95 -38.31 2.48
N VAL A 36 -1.32 -38.83 1.42
CA VAL A 36 -1.94 -39.64 0.37
C VAL A 36 -1.23 -40.98 0.18
N SER A 37 -0.33 -41.35 1.08
CA SER A 37 0.43 -42.61 1.02
C SER A 37 -0.47 -43.85 0.89
N GLY A 38 -0.07 -44.81 0.07
CA GLY A 38 -0.81 -46.06 -0.13
C GLY A 38 -2.02 -45.93 -1.06
N ASN A 39 -2.12 -44.83 -1.81
CA ASN A 39 -3.11 -44.67 -2.88
C ASN A 39 -2.48 -45.00 -4.25
N PRO A 40 -3.24 -45.60 -5.19
CA PRO A 40 -2.73 -45.85 -6.55
C PRO A 40 -2.22 -44.60 -7.30
N LEU A 41 -2.73 -43.41 -6.97
CA LEU A 41 -2.30 -42.14 -7.57
C LEU A 41 -0.79 -41.88 -7.47
N GLU A 42 -0.11 -42.38 -6.43
CA GLU A 42 1.33 -42.15 -6.25
C GLU A 42 2.16 -42.78 -7.38
N GLN A 43 1.64 -43.83 -8.01
CA GLN A 43 2.26 -44.51 -9.13
C GLN A 43 1.68 -44.04 -10.47
N GLY A 44 0.39 -43.68 -10.49
CA GLY A 44 -0.34 -43.30 -11.70
C GLY A 44 -0.11 -41.86 -12.18
N GLU A 45 0.29 -40.94 -11.29
CA GLU A 45 0.42 -39.50 -11.58
C GLU A 45 1.81 -38.99 -11.16
N PRO A 46 2.85 -39.06 -12.00
CA PRO A 46 4.23 -38.71 -11.62
C PRO A 46 4.41 -37.27 -11.09
N ASP A 47 3.51 -36.36 -11.45
CA ASP A 47 3.54 -34.94 -11.09
C ASP A 47 2.51 -34.58 -9.98
N TYR A 48 1.96 -35.58 -9.27
CA TYR A 48 0.93 -35.36 -8.25
C TYR A 48 1.37 -34.37 -7.16
N ALA A 49 2.64 -34.41 -6.75
CA ALA A 49 3.20 -33.51 -5.76
C ALA A 49 3.18 -32.05 -6.23
N THR A 50 3.64 -31.79 -7.45
CA THR A 50 3.62 -30.45 -8.07
C THR A 50 2.19 -29.93 -8.22
N LYS A 51 1.25 -30.80 -8.64
CA LYS A 51 -0.17 -30.44 -8.75
C LYS A 51 -0.78 -30.12 -7.38
N PHE A 52 -0.52 -30.91 -6.33
CA PHE A 52 -1.00 -30.59 -4.98
C PHE A 52 -0.39 -29.31 -4.41
N MET A 53 0.90 -29.04 -4.64
CA MET A 53 1.53 -27.76 -4.26
C MET A 53 0.87 -26.56 -4.96
N ALA A 54 0.42 -26.75 -6.20
CA ALA A 54 -0.32 -25.73 -6.95
C ALA A 54 -1.77 -25.56 -6.47
N TRP A 55 -2.41 -26.64 -5.98
CA TRP A 55 -3.76 -26.61 -5.43
C TRP A 55 -3.80 -25.99 -4.04
N TYR A 56 -2.77 -26.26 -3.22
CA TYR A 56 -2.70 -25.89 -1.81
C TYR A 56 -1.46 -25.00 -1.55
N PRO A 57 -1.61 -23.66 -1.64
CA PRO A 57 -0.49 -22.72 -1.51
C PRO A 57 0.21 -22.70 -0.15
N LYS A 58 -0.37 -23.31 0.89
CA LYS A 58 0.21 -23.41 2.24
C LYS A 58 0.70 -24.81 2.61
N LEU A 59 0.60 -25.78 1.70
CA LEU A 59 1.05 -27.15 1.94
C LEU A 59 2.57 -27.18 2.14
N ARG A 60 3.01 -27.52 3.36
CA ARG A 60 4.42 -27.72 3.73
C ARG A 60 4.84 -29.18 3.63
N LEU A 61 3.97 -30.07 4.10
CA LEU A 61 4.25 -31.50 4.18
C LEU A 61 3.31 -32.27 3.26
N LEU A 62 3.89 -33.08 2.38
CA LEU A 62 3.17 -34.06 1.56
C LEU A 62 3.69 -35.45 1.93
N ASN A 63 2.81 -36.31 2.44
CA ASN A 63 3.19 -37.54 3.13
C ASN A 63 4.19 -37.22 4.26
N THR A 64 5.41 -37.73 4.17
CA THR A 64 6.50 -37.44 5.11
C THR A 64 7.53 -36.47 4.53
N VAL A 65 7.32 -35.95 3.32
CA VAL A 65 8.26 -35.10 2.59
C VAL A 65 7.89 -33.63 2.76
N GLN A 66 8.87 -32.81 3.11
CA GLN A 66 8.72 -31.36 3.08
C GLN A 66 8.82 -30.86 1.63
N VAL A 67 7.72 -30.30 1.13
CA VAL A 67 7.59 -29.81 -0.25
C VAL A 67 7.64 -28.28 -0.35
N ARG A 68 7.58 -27.58 0.78
CA ARG A 68 7.67 -26.12 0.87
C ARG A 68 8.37 -25.70 2.18
N SER A 69 9.15 -24.63 2.16
CA SER A 69 9.75 -24.07 3.37
C SER A 69 8.69 -23.44 4.28
N ASP A 70 9.01 -23.21 5.56
CA ASP A 70 8.10 -22.54 6.49
C ASP A 70 7.77 -21.11 6.03
N GLN A 71 8.79 -20.38 5.57
CA GLN A 71 8.65 -19.01 5.06
C GLN A 71 7.75 -18.92 3.82
N ASP A 72 7.90 -19.85 2.87
CA ASP A 72 7.09 -19.88 1.65
C ASP A 72 5.62 -20.25 1.94
N ALA A 73 5.38 -21.12 2.92
CA ALA A 73 4.03 -21.56 3.28
C ALA A 73 3.26 -20.51 4.08
N GLU A 74 3.96 -19.73 4.91
CA GLU A 74 3.39 -18.56 5.57
C GLU A 74 2.96 -17.50 4.55
N SER A 75 3.86 -17.21 3.61
CA SER A 75 3.67 -16.25 2.51
C SER A 75 2.61 -16.68 1.49
N GLY A 76 2.40 -17.99 1.31
CA GLY A 76 1.47 -18.52 0.32
C GLY A 76 1.94 -18.31 -1.12
N ARG A 77 1.01 -18.24 -2.09
CA ARG A 77 1.37 -17.87 -3.48
C ARG A 77 1.82 -16.41 -3.49
N GLN A 78 3.13 -16.18 -3.45
CA GLN A 78 3.68 -14.91 -3.88
C GLN A 78 3.36 -14.74 -5.37
N VAL A 79 2.89 -13.56 -5.76
CA VAL A 79 2.71 -13.22 -7.17
C VAL A 79 4.12 -13.16 -7.77
N ALA A 80 4.57 -14.27 -8.35
CA ALA A 80 5.97 -14.48 -8.70
C ALA A 80 6.50 -13.60 -9.85
N ASP A 81 5.68 -12.68 -10.40
CA ASP A 81 6.01 -11.92 -11.62
C ASP A 81 5.53 -10.45 -11.56
N ILE A 82 5.70 -9.75 -10.44
CA ILE A 82 5.56 -8.28 -10.42
C ILE A 82 6.94 -7.67 -10.69
N PRO A 83 7.13 -6.82 -11.73
CA PRO A 83 8.45 -6.30 -12.10
C PRO A 83 9.05 -5.33 -11.07
N PHE A 84 8.29 -4.93 -10.06
CA PHE A 84 8.70 -4.05 -8.98
C PHE A 84 8.04 -4.49 -7.67
N PRO A 85 8.72 -4.30 -6.52
CA PRO A 85 8.15 -4.61 -5.21
C PRO A 85 6.98 -3.68 -4.88
N ILE A 86 6.06 -4.17 -4.05
CA ILE A 86 5.04 -3.34 -3.42
C ILE A 86 5.74 -2.44 -2.40
N LYS A 87 5.60 -1.12 -2.57
CA LYS A 87 6.18 -0.10 -1.68
C LYS A 87 5.15 0.46 -0.72
N GLY A 88 5.63 1.00 0.39
CA GLY A 88 4.81 1.82 1.29
C GLY A 88 4.34 3.13 0.63
N PRO A 89 3.43 3.86 1.30
CA PRO A 89 2.90 5.13 0.80
C PRO A 89 4.00 6.16 0.57
N ASN A 90 3.88 6.93 -0.52
CA ASN A 90 4.66 8.15 -0.75
C ASN A 90 3.80 9.37 -0.40
N PHE A 91 4.13 10.05 0.70
CA PHE A 91 3.34 11.15 1.24
C PHE A 91 4.17 12.42 1.38
N GLN A 92 4.01 13.35 0.43
CA GLN A 92 4.77 14.60 0.34
C GLN A 92 3.91 15.76 0.85
N ASP A 93 4.08 16.10 2.13
CA ASP A 93 3.30 17.15 2.81
C ASP A 93 4.13 17.81 3.92
N GLU A 94 5.13 18.61 3.54
CA GLU A 94 6.02 19.28 4.50
C GLU A 94 5.26 20.20 5.49
N GLY A 95 4.10 20.71 5.08
CA GLY A 95 3.27 21.62 5.88
C GLY A 95 2.17 20.96 6.70
N GLN A 96 2.04 19.63 6.68
CA GLN A 96 0.94 18.87 7.30
C GLN A 96 -0.46 19.33 6.85
N ILE A 97 -0.57 19.91 5.66
CA ILE A 97 -1.83 20.44 5.13
C ILE A 97 -2.74 19.28 4.73
N ALA A 98 -2.20 18.34 3.95
CA ALA A 98 -2.92 17.16 3.50
C ALA A 98 -3.25 16.22 4.66
N GLU A 99 -2.34 16.04 5.62
CA GLU A 99 -2.57 15.23 6.82
C GLU A 99 -3.75 15.78 7.65
N ASN A 100 -3.71 17.07 7.99
CA ASN A 100 -4.75 17.71 8.78
C ASN A 100 -6.10 17.72 8.06
N PHE A 101 -6.09 17.92 6.74
CA PHE A 101 -7.27 17.76 5.90
C PHE A 101 -7.83 16.34 6.04
N LEU A 102 -7.04 15.29 5.83
CA LEU A 102 -7.53 13.89 5.84
C LEU A 102 -8.11 13.49 7.20
N ARG A 103 -7.45 13.85 8.31
CA ARG A 103 -7.93 13.58 9.66
C ARG A 103 -9.28 14.23 9.93
N THR A 104 -9.41 15.51 9.60
CA THR A 104 -10.66 16.27 9.76
C THR A 104 -11.74 15.75 8.81
N PHE A 105 -11.35 15.44 7.58
CA PHE A 105 -12.25 15.02 6.52
C PHE A 105 -12.95 13.72 6.85
N PHE A 106 -12.22 12.65 7.15
CA PHE A 106 -12.84 11.34 7.41
C PHE A 106 -13.64 11.34 8.71
N ALA A 107 -13.15 12.00 9.77
CA ALA A 107 -13.91 12.16 11.01
C ALA A 107 -15.22 12.94 10.79
N GLY A 108 -15.16 14.05 10.04
CA GLY A 108 -16.35 14.82 9.66
C GLY A 108 -17.28 14.05 8.74
N TYR A 109 -16.75 13.23 7.84
CA TYR A 109 -17.56 12.47 6.87
C TYR A 109 -18.40 11.39 7.56
N ASP A 110 -17.90 10.85 8.66
CA ASP A 110 -18.59 9.85 9.47
C ASP A 110 -19.57 10.46 10.48
N THR A 111 -19.38 11.72 10.88
CA THR A 111 -20.15 12.36 11.96
C THR A 111 -21.11 13.45 11.48
N ASP A 112 -20.64 14.40 10.68
CA ASP A 112 -21.43 15.54 10.18
C ASP A 112 -20.97 15.96 8.79
N ARG A 113 -21.58 15.32 7.79
CA ARG A 113 -21.32 15.58 6.36
C ARG A 113 -21.76 16.99 5.91
N ALA A 114 -22.73 17.60 6.60
CA ALA A 114 -23.24 18.92 6.23
C ALA A 114 -22.22 19.99 6.58
N THR A 115 -21.74 19.97 7.83
CA THR A 115 -20.67 20.88 8.28
C THR A 115 -19.39 20.65 7.48
N LEU A 116 -19.02 19.39 7.22
CA LEU A 116 -17.83 19.07 6.43
C LEU A 116 -17.88 19.66 5.01
N ALA A 117 -19.03 19.54 4.32
CA ALA A 117 -19.17 20.07 2.98
C ALA A 117 -18.95 21.59 2.95
N GLN A 118 -19.53 22.33 3.90
CA GLN A 118 -19.34 23.78 4.02
C GLN A 118 -17.91 24.16 4.43
N HIS A 119 -17.20 23.26 5.10
CA HIS A 119 -15.85 23.52 5.60
C HIS A 119 -14.79 23.50 4.49
N TYR A 120 -14.94 22.61 3.50
CA TYR A 120 -13.90 22.37 2.49
C TYR A 120 -14.33 22.57 1.03
N TYR A 121 -15.63 22.68 0.74
CA TYR A 121 -16.12 22.79 -0.64
C TYR A 121 -16.69 24.19 -0.88
N ASP A 122 -16.40 24.75 -2.06
CA ASP A 122 -16.94 26.02 -2.53
C ASP A 122 -17.95 25.77 -3.67
N GLU A 123 -18.40 26.84 -4.34
CA GLU A 123 -19.36 26.78 -5.46
C GLU A 123 -18.79 26.14 -6.73
N GLN A 124 -17.47 26.09 -6.88
CA GLN A 124 -16.77 25.53 -8.04
C GLN A 124 -16.26 24.11 -7.80
N SER A 125 -16.24 23.65 -6.55
CA SER A 125 -15.87 22.29 -6.19
C SER A 125 -16.75 21.26 -6.89
N ASP A 126 -16.12 20.21 -7.42
CA ASP A 126 -16.79 19.11 -8.11
C ASP A 126 -16.64 17.79 -7.34
N PHE A 127 -17.74 17.06 -7.19
CA PHE A 127 -17.78 15.71 -6.62
C PHE A 127 -18.50 14.74 -7.55
N SER A 128 -17.96 13.53 -7.67
CA SER A 128 -18.74 12.40 -8.16
C SER A 128 -18.25 11.08 -7.56
N PHE A 129 -19.11 10.08 -7.53
CA PHE A 129 -18.71 8.73 -7.12
C PHE A 129 -19.09 7.69 -8.15
N ALA A 130 -18.38 6.56 -8.16
CA ALA A 130 -18.65 5.42 -9.02
C ALA A 130 -18.62 4.12 -8.22
N VAL A 131 -19.54 3.20 -8.55
CA VAL A 131 -19.51 1.83 -8.02
C VAL A 131 -18.73 0.94 -8.98
N ASN A 132 -17.73 0.24 -8.45
CA ASN A 132 -17.01 -0.81 -9.16
C ASN A 132 -17.44 -2.19 -8.65
N THR A 133 -18.40 -2.79 -9.37
CA THR A 133 -18.93 -4.13 -9.05
C THR A 133 -18.03 -5.27 -9.51
N ALA A 134 -16.96 -4.97 -10.26
CA ALA A 134 -16.04 -5.96 -10.83
C ALA A 134 -14.71 -6.06 -10.05
N ALA A 135 -14.56 -5.30 -8.96
CA ALA A 135 -13.34 -5.34 -8.16
C ALA A 135 -13.11 -6.74 -7.53
N PRO A 136 -11.85 -7.20 -7.45
CA PRO A 136 -11.50 -8.38 -6.67
C PRO A 136 -11.97 -8.24 -5.21
N ARG A 137 -12.36 -9.37 -4.61
CA ARG A 137 -12.74 -9.44 -3.20
C ARG A 137 -11.57 -9.97 -2.38
N ASP A 138 -11.64 -9.75 -1.08
CA ASP A 138 -10.70 -10.35 -0.12
C ASP A 138 -10.67 -11.89 -0.33
N PRO A 139 -9.50 -12.46 -0.69
CA PRO A 139 -9.37 -13.89 -0.92
C PRO A 139 -9.66 -14.72 0.34
N THR A 140 -9.45 -14.17 1.53
CA THR A 140 -9.74 -14.83 2.81
C THR A 140 -11.25 -14.96 3.07
N ARG A 141 -12.05 -14.10 2.44
CA ARG A 141 -13.53 -14.10 2.48
C ARG A 141 -14.17 -14.69 1.22
N SER A 142 -13.40 -15.41 0.39
CA SER A 142 -13.88 -16.02 -0.85
C SER A 142 -15.06 -17.01 -0.70
N HIS A 143 -15.32 -17.48 0.52
CA HIS A 143 -16.47 -18.34 0.85
C HIS A 143 -17.75 -17.56 1.14
N GLU A 144 -17.70 -16.24 1.31
CA GLU A 144 -18.88 -15.41 1.55
C GLU A 144 -19.66 -15.21 0.25
N THR A 145 -20.85 -15.78 0.18
CA THR A 145 -21.76 -15.68 -0.97
C THR A 145 -22.80 -14.58 -0.80
N ALA A 146 -22.71 -13.78 0.26
CA ALA A 146 -23.68 -12.72 0.54
C ALA A 146 -23.74 -11.70 -0.61
N PRO A 147 -24.95 -11.23 -0.97
CA PRO A 147 -25.11 -10.22 -2.01
C PRO A 147 -24.44 -8.91 -1.57
N GLN A 148 -23.87 -8.20 -2.54
CA GLN A 148 -23.13 -6.96 -2.27
C GLN A 148 -24.03 -5.76 -1.97
N GLU A 149 -25.32 -5.81 -2.37
CA GLU A 149 -26.35 -4.79 -2.08
C GLU A 149 -25.89 -3.36 -2.43
N TRP A 150 -26.00 -3.02 -3.72
CA TRP A 150 -25.53 -1.74 -4.26
C TRP A 150 -26.63 -0.69 -4.38
N ASP A 151 -27.87 -0.96 -3.97
CA ASP A 151 -29.04 -0.14 -4.31
C ASP A 151 -28.94 1.32 -3.86
N ALA A 152 -28.32 1.57 -2.70
CA ALA A 152 -28.07 2.91 -2.17
C ALA A 152 -27.09 3.72 -3.03
N TYR A 153 -26.19 3.06 -3.76
CA TYR A 153 -25.12 3.70 -4.53
C TYR A 153 -25.40 3.71 -6.03
N ILE A 154 -25.88 2.59 -6.57
CA ILE A 154 -25.87 2.32 -8.01
C ILE A 154 -26.72 3.32 -8.80
N LYS A 155 -27.79 3.84 -8.17
CA LYS A 155 -28.68 4.82 -8.78
C LYS A 155 -27.96 6.12 -9.12
N ARG A 156 -27.01 6.58 -8.28
CA ARG A 156 -26.27 7.84 -8.49
C ARG A 156 -24.81 7.64 -8.94
N SER A 157 -24.35 6.40 -9.05
CA SER A 157 -23.04 6.04 -9.59
C SER A 157 -22.76 6.70 -10.93
N ARG A 158 -21.56 7.27 -11.12
CA ARG A 158 -21.03 7.86 -12.35
C ARG A 158 -19.96 6.97 -12.99
N ASN A 159 -20.22 5.67 -13.08
CA ASN A 159 -19.31 4.76 -13.78
C ASN A 159 -19.47 4.89 -15.31
N LEU A 160 -18.57 5.63 -15.96
CA LEU A 160 -18.67 5.92 -17.40
C LEU A 160 -18.49 4.69 -18.31
N LYS A 161 -17.92 3.59 -17.80
CA LYS A 161 -17.89 2.29 -18.50
C LYS A 161 -19.25 1.61 -18.53
N LYS A 162 -20.14 1.93 -17.58
CA LYS A 162 -21.50 1.36 -17.47
C LYS A 162 -22.59 2.30 -17.99
N ILE A 163 -22.41 3.61 -17.79
CA ILE A 163 -23.35 4.62 -18.24
C ILE A 163 -22.89 5.15 -19.58
N THR A 164 -23.70 4.95 -20.62
CA THR A 164 -23.38 5.39 -22.00
C THR A 164 -24.07 6.71 -22.37
N GLN A 165 -25.20 7.03 -21.75
CA GLN A 165 -26.00 8.21 -22.09
C GLN A 165 -25.41 9.51 -21.50
N LEU A 166 -25.13 10.50 -22.36
CA LEU A 166 -24.51 11.77 -21.95
C LEU A 166 -25.30 12.53 -20.87
N PRO A 167 -26.65 12.69 -20.95
CA PRO A 167 -27.40 13.39 -19.90
C PRO A 167 -27.28 12.70 -18.53
N ALA A 168 -27.22 11.37 -18.51
CA ALA A 168 -26.99 10.62 -17.28
C ALA A 168 -25.57 10.88 -16.74
N ARG A 169 -24.53 10.90 -17.59
CA ARG A 169 -23.15 11.18 -17.17
C ARG A 169 -22.99 12.59 -16.58
N GLN A 170 -23.66 13.58 -17.16
CA GLN A 170 -23.64 14.97 -16.71
C GLN A 170 -24.38 15.14 -15.38
N SER A 171 -25.59 14.61 -15.26
CA SER A 171 -26.42 14.72 -14.05
C SER A 171 -25.90 13.98 -12.81
N ARG A 172 -24.88 13.11 -12.95
CA ARG A 172 -24.22 12.46 -11.79
C ARG A 172 -22.98 13.22 -11.27
N LEU A 173 -22.58 14.31 -11.92
CA LEU A 173 -21.59 15.24 -11.38
C LEU A 173 -22.30 16.22 -10.45
N CYS A 174 -21.79 16.39 -9.23
CA CYS A 174 -22.28 17.37 -8.28
C CYS A 174 -21.30 18.53 -8.26
N ARG A 175 -21.80 19.77 -8.36
CA ARG A 175 -20.98 20.98 -8.27
C ARG A 175 -21.53 21.87 -7.15
N GLY A 176 -20.64 22.41 -6.34
CA GLY A 176 -21.00 23.28 -5.23
C GLY A 176 -21.31 22.53 -3.93
N ALA A 177 -20.91 23.09 -2.79
CA ALA A 177 -21.06 22.49 -1.46
C ALA A 177 -22.48 21.92 -1.18
N GLN A 178 -23.53 22.64 -1.59
CA GLN A 178 -24.92 22.20 -1.38
C GLN A 178 -25.24 20.90 -2.14
N ALA A 179 -24.97 20.85 -3.45
CA ALA A 179 -25.27 19.67 -4.26
C ALA A 179 -24.42 18.46 -3.84
N ILE A 180 -23.20 18.72 -3.37
CA ILE A 180 -22.29 17.70 -2.82
C ILE A 180 -22.88 17.11 -1.53
N HIS A 181 -23.29 17.94 -0.59
CA HIS A 181 -23.97 17.51 0.63
C HIS A 181 -25.26 16.72 0.34
N GLU A 182 -26.11 17.20 -0.58
CA GLU A 182 -27.31 16.48 -1.03
C GLU A 182 -26.99 15.13 -1.69
N SER A 183 -25.81 14.99 -2.29
CA SER A 183 -25.31 13.70 -2.77
C SER A 183 -24.95 12.79 -1.62
N TRP A 184 -24.15 13.30 -0.68
CA TRP A 184 -23.69 12.56 0.47
C TRP A 184 -24.80 12.11 1.43
N SER A 185 -25.87 12.88 1.58
CA SER A 185 -27.02 12.52 2.42
C SER A 185 -27.81 11.32 1.89
N THR A 186 -27.67 10.99 0.59
CA THR A 186 -28.25 9.79 -0.01
C THR A 186 -27.40 8.54 0.20
N LEU A 187 -26.15 8.69 0.64
CA LEU A 187 -25.23 7.58 0.89
C LEU A 187 -25.37 7.06 2.33
N PRO A 188 -25.19 5.76 2.57
CA PRO A 188 -25.21 5.20 3.93
C PRO A 188 -24.25 5.94 4.87
N ALA A 189 -24.59 5.97 6.16
CA ALA A 189 -23.65 6.40 7.20
C ALA A 189 -22.45 5.45 7.22
N THR A 190 -21.27 6.00 7.50
CA THR A 190 -20.01 5.27 7.43
C THR A 190 -19.23 5.38 8.73
N ARG A 191 -18.31 4.44 8.94
CA ARG A 191 -17.23 4.56 9.92
C ARG A 191 -15.94 4.04 9.30
N HIS A 192 -14.95 4.91 9.20
CA HIS A 192 -13.62 4.56 8.71
C HIS A 192 -12.73 4.06 9.87
N PRO A 193 -11.72 3.22 9.60
CA PRO A 193 -10.72 2.85 10.59
C PRO A 193 -9.97 4.07 11.09
N ASP A 194 -9.68 4.15 12.39
CA ASP A 194 -8.92 5.26 12.92
C ASP A 194 -7.48 5.27 12.36
N LEU A 195 -7.07 6.41 11.78
CA LEU A 195 -5.78 6.56 11.08
C LEU A 195 -4.57 6.34 11.99
N ALA A 196 -4.68 6.63 13.28
CA ALA A 196 -3.57 6.51 14.22
C ALA A 196 -3.40 5.06 14.74
N THR A 197 -4.51 4.35 14.94
CA THR A 197 -4.53 3.02 15.55
C THR A 197 -4.60 1.88 14.55
N GLN A 198 -5.06 2.15 13.32
CA GLN A 198 -5.19 1.15 12.25
C GLN A 198 -4.59 1.63 10.92
N PRO A 199 -3.34 2.15 10.89
CA PRO A 199 -2.74 2.70 9.68
C PRO A 199 -2.57 1.68 8.55
N GLN A 200 -2.40 0.39 8.85
CA GLN A 200 -2.27 -0.69 7.88
C GLN A 200 -3.49 -0.89 6.97
N LYS A 201 -4.64 -0.32 7.35
CA LYS A 201 -5.88 -0.36 6.56
C LYS A 201 -5.99 0.76 5.54
N TRP A 202 -4.96 1.61 5.48
CA TRP A 202 -4.90 2.80 4.65
C TRP A 202 -3.66 2.74 3.76
N LEU A 203 -3.83 3.06 2.48
CA LEU A 203 -2.72 3.47 1.61
C LEU A 203 -3.04 4.88 1.14
N ILE A 204 -2.24 5.84 1.60
CA ILE A 204 -2.46 7.26 1.33
C ILE A 204 -1.22 7.81 0.65
N GLU A 205 -1.41 8.30 -0.56
CA GLU A 205 -0.37 8.94 -1.34
C GLU A 205 -0.70 10.42 -1.51
N CYS A 206 0.31 11.27 -1.38
CA CYS A 206 0.16 12.71 -1.53
C CYS A 206 1.36 13.25 -2.31
N GLN A 207 1.07 14.06 -3.32
CA GLN A 207 2.07 14.72 -4.14
C GLN A 207 1.62 16.15 -4.49
N SER A 208 2.59 17.01 -4.80
CA SER A 208 2.29 18.36 -5.28
C SER A 208 1.52 18.31 -6.60
N GLN A 209 0.50 19.16 -6.72
CA GLN A 209 -0.30 19.33 -7.92
C GLN A 209 -0.25 20.79 -8.37
N PRO A 210 0.48 21.11 -9.45
CA PRO A 210 0.51 22.47 -10.00
C PRO A 210 -0.75 22.76 -10.81
N GLY A 211 -0.98 24.05 -11.09
CA GLY A 211 -2.04 24.52 -12.01
C GLY A 211 -3.44 24.48 -11.42
N ILE A 212 -3.55 24.48 -10.09
CA ILE A 212 -4.85 24.59 -9.40
C ILE A 212 -5.37 26.01 -9.58
N PRO A 213 -6.65 26.22 -9.94
CA PRO A 213 -7.22 27.56 -10.06
C PRO A 213 -7.05 28.37 -8.77
N ASP A 214 -6.60 29.61 -8.90
CA ASP A 214 -6.50 30.55 -7.78
C ASP A 214 -7.84 31.32 -7.63
N PRO A 215 -8.59 31.14 -6.53
CA PRO A 215 -9.86 31.81 -6.35
C PRO A 215 -9.73 33.33 -6.16
N THR A 216 -8.53 33.83 -5.81
CA THR A 216 -8.28 35.28 -5.71
C THR A 216 -8.04 35.94 -7.07
N GLY A 217 -7.76 35.13 -8.11
CA GLY A 217 -7.41 35.60 -9.44
C GLY A 217 -6.02 36.24 -9.53
N ALA A 218 -5.19 36.16 -8.48
CA ALA A 218 -3.85 36.74 -8.46
C ALA A 218 -2.89 35.98 -9.40
N SER A 219 -3.07 34.66 -9.55
CA SER A 219 -2.32 33.84 -10.50
C SER A 219 -3.22 33.28 -11.62
N PRO A 220 -3.13 33.82 -12.86
CA PRO A 220 -3.88 33.32 -14.01
C PRO A 220 -3.50 31.89 -14.44
N VAL A 221 -2.28 31.46 -14.12
CA VAL A 221 -1.76 30.12 -14.43
C VAL A 221 -2.11 29.09 -13.35
N GLY A 222 -2.75 29.53 -12.26
CA GLY A 222 -3.01 28.72 -11.08
C GLY A 222 -1.86 28.72 -10.08
N VAL A 223 -2.03 27.93 -9.05
CA VAL A 223 -1.13 27.80 -7.89
C VAL A 223 -0.88 26.32 -7.59
N ASP A 224 0.07 26.06 -6.70
CA ASP A 224 0.33 24.72 -6.22
C ASP A 224 -0.74 24.29 -5.21
N GLY A 225 -1.02 22.99 -5.23
CA GLY A 225 -1.92 22.31 -4.31
C GLY A 225 -1.48 20.86 -4.13
N PHE A 226 -2.42 19.98 -3.79
CA PHE A 226 -2.12 18.57 -3.56
C PHE A 226 -3.01 17.66 -4.38
N LEU A 227 -2.42 16.61 -4.96
CA LEU A 227 -3.14 15.44 -5.42
C LEU A 227 -3.00 14.36 -4.35
N ILE A 228 -4.12 13.98 -3.76
CA ILE A 228 -4.17 12.96 -2.70
C ILE A 228 -4.95 11.76 -3.22
N THR A 229 -4.36 10.58 -3.14
CA THR A 229 -5.02 9.31 -3.44
C THR A 229 -5.11 8.48 -2.16
N VAL A 230 -6.31 8.03 -1.84
CA VAL A 230 -6.61 7.27 -0.63
C VAL A 230 -7.23 5.94 -1.03
N HIS A 231 -6.60 4.84 -0.63
CA HIS A 231 -7.18 3.51 -0.68
C HIS A 231 -7.45 3.04 0.74
N GLY A 232 -8.62 2.45 0.98
CA GLY A 232 -8.96 1.98 2.32
C GLY A 232 -10.25 1.17 2.40
N GLU A 233 -10.71 1.00 3.62
CA GLU A 233 -11.97 0.34 3.97
C GLU A 233 -12.86 1.24 4.83
N PHE A 234 -14.17 0.96 4.84
CA PHE A 234 -15.12 1.55 5.77
C PHE A 234 -16.25 0.58 6.09
N ASP A 235 -16.86 0.76 7.26
CA ASP A 235 -18.09 0.08 7.65
C ASP A 235 -19.30 0.94 7.30
N GLU A 236 -20.32 0.35 6.68
CA GLU A 236 -21.67 0.91 6.62
C GLU A 236 -22.35 0.72 7.97
N ILE A 237 -22.86 1.82 8.51
CA ILE A 237 -23.51 1.86 9.83
C ILE A 237 -25.02 2.01 9.65
N ASP A 238 -25.79 1.18 10.35
CA ASP A 238 -27.24 1.31 10.39
C ASP A 238 -27.71 2.37 11.41
N VAL A 239 -29.02 2.60 11.48
CA VAL A 239 -29.61 3.58 12.40
C VAL A 239 -29.39 3.27 13.89
N SER A 240 -29.00 2.04 14.21
CA SER A 240 -28.69 1.59 15.58
C SER A 240 -27.18 1.66 15.91
N GLY A 241 -26.36 2.10 14.96
CA GLY A 241 -24.90 2.16 15.12
C GLY A 241 -24.17 0.84 14.83
N GLN A 242 -24.88 -0.18 14.35
CA GLN A 242 -24.30 -1.49 14.06
C GLN A 242 -23.72 -1.55 12.65
N VAL A 243 -22.67 -2.36 12.50
CA VAL A 243 -22.03 -2.59 11.19
C VAL A 243 -22.93 -3.48 10.35
N LYS A 244 -23.43 -2.93 9.24
CA LYS A 244 -24.21 -3.68 8.25
C LYS A 244 -23.30 -4.39 7.25
N LYS A 245 -22.29 -3.69 6.75
CA LYS A 245 -21.40 -4.20 5.71
C LYS A 245 -20.09 -3.43 5.66
N THR A 246 -18.98 -4.14 5.55
CA THR A 246 -17.67 -3.53 5.28
C THR A 246 -17.46 -3.44 3.77
N ARG A 247 -16.92 -2.31 3.31
CA ARG A 247 -16.57 -2.06 1.91
C ARG A 247 -15.15 -1.54 1.79
N SER A 248 -14.62 -1.58 0.58
CA SER A 248 -13.38 -0.89 0.25
C SER A 248 -13.67 0.28 -0.68
N PHE A 249 -12.79 1.28 -0.65
CA PHE A 249 -12.92 2.47 -1.48
C PHE A 249 -11.56 2.96 -1.97
N ASP A 250 -11.62 3.73 -3.03
CA ASP A 250 -10.49 4.47 -3.58
C ASP A 250 -10.98 5.92 -3.79
N ARG A 251 -10.39 6.90 -3.11
CA ARG A 251 -10.82 8.30 -3.16
C ARG A 251 -9.66 9.20 -3.56
N THR A 252 -9.91 10.10 -4.49
CA THR A 252 -8.91 11.05 -4.98
C THR A 252 -9.39 12.46 -4.72
N PHE A 253 -8.54 13.27 -4.09
CA PHE A 253 -8.77 14.69 -3.85
C PHE A 253 -7.75 15.51 -4.64
N ILE A 254 -8.22 16.62 -5.20
CA ILE A 254 -7.37 17.72 -5.63
C ILE A 254 -7.64 18.88 -4.66
N LEU A 255 -6.64 19.24 -3.87
CA LEU A 255 -6.70 20.35 -2.94
C LEU A 255 -6.07 21.60 -3.53
N GLY A 256 -6.62 22.75 -3.17
CA GLY A 256 -6.10 24.07 -3.51
C GLY A 256 -6.25 25.05 -2.36
N PRO A 257 -5.64 26.23 -2.43
CA PRO A 257 -5.82 27.26 -1.41
C PRO A 257 -7.21 27.90 -1.49
N GLY A 258 -7.82 28.22 -0.36
CA GLY A 258 -9.10 28.94 -0.30
C GLY A 258 -10.05 28.35 0.73
N GLY A 259 -11.26 28.91 0.81
CA GLY A 259 -12.23 28.53 1.84
C GLY A 259 -11.84 28.96 3.26
N PRO A 260 -12.65 28.62 4.28
CA PRO A 260 -12.50 29.12 5.64
C PRO A 260 -11.22 28.67 6.36
N THR A 261 -10.65 27.53 5.95
CA THR A 261 -9.45 26.93 6.56
C THR A 261 -8.17 27.30 5.84
N GLY A 262 -8.27 28.05 4.73
CA GLY A 262 -7.17 28.26 3.80
C GLY A 262 -6.97 27.10 2.81
N VAL A 263 -7.71 25.99 2.95
CA VAL A 263 -7.71 24.86 2.01
C VAL A 263 -9.12 24.57 1.51
N ARG A 264 -9.24 24.31 0.20
CA ARG A 264 -10.47 23.88 -0.45
C ARG A 264 -10.26 22.63 -1.30
N VAL A 265 -11.30 21.83 -1.42
CA VAL A 265 -11.35 20.67 -2.32
C VAL A 265 -11.84 21.15 -3.69
N VAL A 266 -10.99 21.08 -4.70
CA VAL A 266 -11.35 21.43 -6.09
C VAL A 266 -12.06 20.26 -6.77
N ASN A 267 -11.52 19.06 -6.64
CA ASN A 267 -12.14 17.84 -7.14
C ASN A 267 -12.10 16.72 -6.09
N ASP A 268 -13.19 15.98 -6.01
CA ASP A 268 -13.34 14.80 -5.16
C ASP A 268 -13.98 13.65 -5.96
N MET A 269 -13.23 12.57 -6.12
CA MET A 269 -13.67 11.40 -6.85
C MET A 269 -13.62 10.18 -5.95
N LEU A 270 -14.78 9.56 -5.72
CA LEU A 270 -14.92 8.37 -4.87
C LEU A 270 -15.26 7.13 -5.70
N THR A 271 -14.47 6.08 -5.61
CA THR A 271 -14.81 4.74 -6.11
C THR A 271 -15.15 3.84 -4.93
N ILE A 272 -16.29 3.18 -4.99
CA ILE A 272 -16.76 2.24 -3.96
C ILE A 272 -16.78 0.84 -4.56
N ARG A 273 -16.22 -0.12 -3.83
CA ARG A 273 -16.09 -1.51 -4.28
C ARG A 273 -16.34 -2.50 -3.15
N ALA A 274 -16.51 -3.76 -3.53
CA ALA A 274 -16.59 -4.85 -2.57
C ALA A 274 -15.34 -4.87 -1.68
N TYR A 275 -15.50 -5.36 -0.44
CA TYR A 275 -14.38 -5.50 0.48
C TYR A 275 -13.25 -6.33 -0.13
N GLY A 276 -12.07 -5.72 -0.24
CA GLY A 276 -10.89 -6.31 -0.86
C GLY A 276 -9.79 -6.75 0.11
N GLY A 277 -9.92 -6.40 1.40
CA GLY A 277 -8.79 -6.44 2.33
C GLY A 277 -7.76 -5.35 2.04
N PHE A 278 -6.68 -5.33 2.82
CA PHE A 278 -5.57 -4.37 2.71
C PHE A 278 -4.22 -5.01 2.37
N ALA A 279 -4.15 -6.34 2.28
CA ALA A 279 -2.91 -7.08 2.01
C ALA A 279 -2.21 -6.70 0.70
N ALA A 280 -2.95 -6.14 -0.27
CA ALA A 280 -2.38 -5.68 -1.54
C ALA A 280 -1.47 -4.43 -1.40
N PHE A 281 -1.50 -3.75 -0.25
CA PHE A 281 -0.68 -2.58 0.04
C PHE A 281 0.42 -2.87 1.08
N GLU A 282 0.50 -4.11 1.57
CA GLU A 282 1.56 -4.49 2.50
C GLU A 282 2.91 -4.47 1.75
N PRO A 283 3.90 -3.68 2.21
CA PRO A 283 5.20 -3.66 1.56
C PRO A 283 5.83 -5.05 1.57
N ASP A 284 6.54 -5.37 0.49
CA ASP A 284 7.27 -6.64 0.42
C ASP A 284 8.37 -6.65 1.50
N HIS A 285 8.33 -7.64 2.39
CA HIS A 285 9.24 -7.75 3.53
C HIS A 285 10.68 -8.14 3.14
N ASN A 286 10.96 -8.25 1.84
CA ASN A 286 12.25 -8.66 1.27
C ASN A 286 13.13 -7.48 0.83
N GLU A 287 12.80 -6.25 1.24
CA GLU A 287 13.78 -5.18 1.18
C GLU A 287 14.94 -5.49 2.15
N PRO A 288 16.22 -5.46 1.72
CA PRO A 288 17.25 -5.07 2.67
C PRO A 288 16.78 -3.71 3.20
N GLN A 289 16.51 -3.63 4.50
CA GLN A 289 16.16 -2.38 5.15
C GLN A 289 17.19 -1.34 4.71
N VAL A 290 16.84 -0.50 3.75
CA VAL A 290 17.45 0.81 3.63
C VAL A 290 16.87 1.51 4.85
N PRO A 291 17.68 1.83 5.87
CA PRO A 291 17.15 2.60 6.99
C PRO A 291 16.43 3.81 6.39
N ALA A 292 15.23 4.07 6.92
CA ALA A 292 14.54 5.33 6.71
C ALA A 292 15.56 6.47 6.66
N GLU A 293 15.36 7.44 5.77
CA GLU A 293 16.12 8.69 5.74
C GLU A 293 15.99 9.42 7.09
N ALA A 294 16.74 8.96 8.08
CA ALA A 294 17.54 9.84 8.90
C ALA A 294 18.51 10.48 7.91
N GLY A 295 18.25 11.75 7.62
CA GLY A 295 19.07 12.69 6.84
C GLY A 295 20.13 12.08 5.92
N VAL A 296 19.98 12.32 4.62
CA VAL A 296 21.12 12.42 3.70
C VAL A 296 22.28 13.07 4.48
N PRO A 297 23.47 12.46 4.60
CA PRO A 297 24.57 13.06 5.36
C PRO A 297 24.84 14.43 4.77
N VAL A 298 24.43 15.47 5.50
CA VAL A 298 24.64 16.85 5.08
C VAL A 298 26.13 17.08 5.15
N LEU A 299 26.79 17.13 3.98
CA LEU A 299 28.17 17.57 3.89
C LEU A 299 28.27 18.95 4.56
N PRO A 300 29.35 19.24 5.31
CA PRO A 300 29.50 20.52 5.99
C PRO A 300 29.29 21.71 5.03
N PRO A 301 28.74 22.84 5.49
CA PRO A 301 28.51 24.01 4.64
C PRO A 301 29.78 24.43 3.90
N GLY A 302 29.76 24.40 2.57
CA GLY A 302 30.89 24.75 1.70
C GLY A 302 31.64 23.55 1.09
N LEU A 303 31.30 22.31 1.44
CA LEU A 303 31.88 21.11 0.84
C LEU A 303 30.97 20.57 -0.28
N THR A 304 31.42 20.61 -1.53
CA THR A 304 30.70 19.99 -2.66
C THR A 304 31.03 18.50 -2.77
N PRO A 305 30.18 17.68 -3.40
CA PRO A 305 30.45 16.24 -3.60
C PRO A 305 31.78 15.96 -4.31
N GLU A 306 32.19 16.82 -5.25
CA GLU A 306 33.45 16.68 -5.97
C GLU A 306 34.67 16.92 -5.07
N ILE A 307 34.57 17.88 -4.15
CA ILE A 307 35.63 18.17 -3.17
C ILE A 307 35.73 17.02 -2.15
N ALA A 308 34.59 16.50 -1.71
CA ALA A 308 34.53 15.34 -0.82
C ALA A 308 35.19 14.10 -1.45
N GLU A 309 34.91 13.82 -2.73
CA GLU A 309 35.54 12.72 -3.46
C GLU A 309 37.06 12.89 -3.59
N GLN A 310 37.54 14.11 -3.87
CA GLN A 310 38.98 14.40 -3.92
C GLN A 310 39.67 14.17 -2.56
N MET A 311 39.03 14.54 -1.45
CA MET A 311 39.58 14.32 -0.10
C MET A 311 39.67 12.83 0.24
N VAL A 312 38.67 12.03 -0.15
CA VAL A 312 38.70 10.57 0.02
C VAL A 312 39.85 9.96 -0.78
N LEU A 313 40.01 10.34 -2.04
CA LEU A 313 41.08 9.84 -2.91
C LEU A 313 42.48 10.21 -2.38
N GLU A 314 42.67 11.44 -1.92
CA GLU A 314 43.96 11.87 -1.36
C GLU A 314 44.25 11.17 -0.02
N LEU A 315 43.24 10.94 0.83
CA LEU A 315 43.42 10.19 2.07
C LEU A 315 43.76 8.73 1.79
N GLN A 316 43.10 8.09 0.82
CA GLN A 316 43.47 6.74 0.38
C GLN A 316 44.92 6.66 -0.08
N LYS A 317 45.36 7.64 -0.87
CA LYS A 317 46.73 7.68 -1.39
C LYS A 317 47.78 7.77 -0.28
N GLN A 318 47.51 8.52 0.78
CA GLN A 318 48.45 8.70 1.89
C GLN A 318 48.42 7.58 2.93
N THR A 319 47.27 6.93 3.11
CA THR A 319 47.05 5.92 4.18
C THR A 319 47.03 4.49 3.67
N SER A 320 46.86 4.30 2.36
CA SER A 320 46.56 3.02 1.72
C SER A 320 45.27 2.36 2.24
N MET A 321 44.32 3.13 2.78
CA MET A 321 43.02 2.62 3.19
C MET A 321 42.10 2.35 1.98
N THR A 322 41.13 1.47 2.15
CA THR A 322 40.05 1.30 1.16
C THR A 322 39.14 2.54 1.17
N VAL A 323 38.36 2.73 0.08
CA VAL A 323 37.50 3.91 -0.12
C VAL A 323 36.54 4.09 1.04
N GLN A 324 35.94 2.99 1.50
CA GLN A 324 34.97 2.98 2.59
C GLN A 324 35.60 3.48 3.90
N TYR A 325 36.76 2.93 4.28
CA TYR A 325 37.44 3.30 5.51
C TYR A 325 37.99 4.74 5.47
N ALA A 326 38.46 5.21 4.30
CA ALA A 326 38.87 6.60 4.13
C ALA A 326 37.69 7.57 4.28
N LYS A 327 36.52 7.22 3.73
CA LYS A 327 35.28 7.99 3.88
C LYS A 327 34.82 8.04 5.34
N ASP A 328 34.76 6.89 6.02
CA ASP A 328 34.33 6.82 7.42
C ASP A 328 35.25 7.64 8.34
N CYS A 329 36.56 7.65 8.05
CA CYS A 329 37.53 8.46 8.79
C CYS A 329 37.28 9.96 8.63
N LEU A 330 37.01 10.43 7.40
CA LEU A 330 36.67 11.83 7.13
C LEU A 330 35.34 12.24 7.77
N GLU A 331 34.32 11.38 7.73
CA GLU A 331 33.03 11.66 8.35
C GLU A 331 33.14 11.83 9.88
N GLN A 332 33.94 10.99 10.55
CA GLN A 332 34.15 11.06 12.00
C GLN A 332 34.79 12.37 12.46
N VAL A 333 35.60 13.00 11.62
CA VAL A 333 36.29 14.26 11.92
C VAL A 333 35.66 15.47 11.22
N GLN A 334 34.42 15.34 10.73
CA GLN A 334 33.68 16.39 10.04
C GLN A 334 34.40 16.95 8.80
N TRP A 335 35.01 16.07 8.01
CA TRP A 335 35.73 16.38 6.77
C TRP A 335 36.93 17.32 6.95
N ASP A 336 37.56 17.32 8.13
CA ASP A 336 38.86 17.95 8.37
C ASP A 336 40.00 16.97 8.03
N PHE A 337 40.73 17.26 6.95
CA PHE A 337 41.75 16.34 6.42
C PHE A 337 42.93 16.11 7.39
N ASP A 338 43.39 17.16 8.07
CA ASP A 338 44.53 17.07 8.99
C ASP A 338 44.15 16.24 10.22
N ARG A 339 42.92 16.43 10.72
CA ARG A 339 42.39 15.61 11.81
C ARG A 339 42.15 14.16 11.39
N ALA A 340 41.76 13.91 10.13
CA ALA A 340 41.61 12.56 9.61
C ALA A 340 42.94 11.81 9.60
N MET A 341 44.02 12.46 9.14
CA MET A 341 45.37 11.89 9.15
C MET A 341 45.87 11.59 10.57
N GLN A 342 45.59 12.47 11.53
CA GLN A 342 45.93 12.23 12.95
C GLN A 342 45.12 11.08 13.56
N ALA A 343 43.81 11.03 13.29
CA ALA A 343 42.94 9.96 13.76
C ALA A 343 43.37 8.61 13.20
N PHE A 344 43.66 8.54 11.89
CA PHE A 344 44.23 7.35 11.26
C PHE A 344 45.53 6.92 11.91
N ALA A 345 46.50 7.83 12.11
CA ALA A 345 47.79 7.49 12.72
C ALA A 345 47.63 6.88 14.12
N ALA A 346 46.66 7.36 14.90
CA ALA A 346 46.37 6.85 16.24
C ALA A 346 45.75 5.44 16.24
N VAL A 347 44.89 5.13 15.26
CA VAL A 347 44.15 3.85 15.22
C VAL A 347 44.72 2.83 14.24
N ARG A 348 45.72 3.21 13.42
CA ARG A 348 46.28 2.37 12.35
C ARG A 348 46.65 0.96 12.79
N ALA A 349 47.23 0.82 13.99
CA ALA A 349 47.65 -0.49 14.53
C ALA A 349 46.47 -1.41 14.89
N ASN A 350 45.27 -0.86 15.06
CA ASN A 350 44.06 -1.57 15.47
C ASN A 350 43.09 -1.81 14.29
N LEU A 351 43.42 -1.31 13.10
CA LEU A 351 42.57 -1.51 11.92
C LEU A 351 42.77 -2.92 11.34
N PRO A 352 41.67 -3.58 10.92
CA PRO A 352 41.72 -4.92 10.32
C PRO A 352 42.37 -4.90 8.92
N ALA A 353 42.78 -6.07 8.43
CA ALA A 353 43.53 -6.17 7.17
C ALA A 353 42.73 -5.72 5.93
N ASP A 354 41.41 -5.83 5.95
CA ASP A 354 40.48 -5.37 4.92
C ASP A 354 40.28 -3.84 4.92
N ALA A 355 40.80 -3.13 5.94
CA ALA A 355 40.83 -1.67 5.95
C ALA A 355 41.85 -1.10 4.96
N PHE A 356 42.79 -1.91 4.46
CA PHE A 356 43.85 -1.48 3.57
C PHE A 356 43.72 -2.09 2.17
N VAL A 357 44.07 -1.32 1.14
CA VAL A 357 44.18 -1.87 -0.22
C VAL A 357 45.32 -2.90 -0.25
N GLN A 358 45.01 -4.11 -0.70
CA GLN A 358 46.02 -5.15 -0.87
C GLN A 358 47.02 -4.69 -1.93
N ALA A 359 48.31 -4.73 -1.60
CA ALA A 359 49.36 -4.50 -2.58
C ALA A 359 49.30 -5.63 -3.62
N ALA A 360 49.21 -5.26 -4.90
CA ALA A 360 49.33 -6.20 -6.01
C ALA A 360 50.75 -6.77 -6.11
#